data_AF-L0DT89-F1
#
_entry.id   AF-L0DT89-F1
#
_cell.length_a   1.000
_cell.length_b   1.000
_cell.length_c   1.000
_cell.angle_alpha   90.00
_cell.angle_beta   90.00
_cell.angle_gamma   90.00
#
_symmetry.space_group_name_H-M   'P 1'
#
loop_
_entity.id
_entity.type
_entity.pdbx_description
1 polymer ?
#
loop_
_entity_poly.entity_id
_entity_poly.type
_entity_poly.pdbx_seq_one_letter_code
_entity_poly.pdbx_strand_id
1 'polypeptide(L)'
;MTHDQNFKNLILDYPREAIALFAASEAQAIDADARVTPVRQEQLQERLGERFRELDVPLLVQWPDGRREAVLFVIEEETEPARFSVHRLAHYCLDLSELLDTQRVVPVLVFLHAGEFPERLALGATQAPSRFPLPGVRLAAHSSPAALRQPQPGGPAEPAQHGL
;
A
#
# COMPACT_ATOMS: atom_id res chain seq x y z
N MET A 1 -4.24 20.24 7.90
CA MET A 1 -4.44 18.80 7.64
C MET A 1 -3.11 18.10 7.83
N THR A 2 -3.10 16.93 8.48
CA THR A 2 -1.90 16.11 8.68
C THR A 2 -1.58 15.34 7.39
N HIS A 3 -0.34 14.89 7.23
CA HIS A 3 0.07 14.08 6.07
C HIS A 3 -0.78 12.80 5.94
N ASP A 4 -1.01 12.13 7.07
CA ASP A 4 -1.88 10.95 7.19
C ASP A 4 -3.30 11.20 6.65
N GLN A 5 -3.95 12.30 7.04
CA GLN A 5 -5.30 12.59 6.57
C GLN A 5 -5.35 12.87 5.07
N ASN A 6 -4.32 13.49 4.50
CA ASN A 6 -4.25 13.73 3.06
C ASN A 6 -4.09 12.41 2.29
N PHE A 7 -3.30 11.47 2.80
CA PHE A 7 -3.15 10.14 2.23
C PHE A 7 -4.48 9.39 2.22
N LYS A 8 -5.18 9.38 3.36
CA LYS A 8 -6.52 8.78 3.50
C LYS A 8 -7.51 9.36 2.51
N ASN A 9 -7.58 10.70 2.43
CA ASN A 9 -8.50 11.39 1.52
C ASN A 9 -8.21 11.03 0.06
N LEU A 10 -6.94 10.94 -0.34
CA LEU A 10 -6.57 10.58 -1.72
C LEU A 10 -7.07 9.18 -2.11
N ILE A 11 -6.94 8.20 -1.21
CA ILE A 11 -7.44 6.85 -1.48
C ILE A 11 -8.98 6.84 -1.53
N LEU A 12 -9.64 7.57 -0.64
CA LEU A 12 -11.11 7.63 -0.59
C LEU A 12 -11.70 8.33 -1.81
N ASP A 13 -11.05 9.40 -2.30
CA ASP A 13 -11.49 10.17 -3.45
C ASP A 13 -11.22 9.42 -4.78
N TYR A 14 -10.15 8.62 -4.84
CA TYR A 14 -9.70 7.91 -6.05
C TYR A 14 -9.38 6.43 -5.77
N PRO A 15 -10.36 5.62 -5.35
CA PRO A 15 -10.07 4.27 -4.82
C PRO A 15 -9.59 3.29 -5.89
N ARG A 16 -10.08 3.40 -7.15
CA ARG A 16 -9.63 2.53 -8.23
C ARG A 16 -8.21 2.88 -8.65
N GLU A 17 -7.94 4.17 -8.78
CA GLU A 17 -6.64 4.72 -9.15
C GLU A 17 -5.60 4.41 -8.08
N ALA A 18 -5.97 4.50 -6.80
CA ALA A 18 -5.11 4.11 -5.69
C ALA A 18 -4.74 2.61 -5.77
N ILE A 19 -5.70 1.72 -6.02
CA ILE A 19 -5.42 0.29 -6.23
C ILE A 19 -4.51 0.10 -7.45
N ALA A 20 -4.78 0.77 -8.57
CA ALA A 20 -3.96 0.68 -9.77
C ALA A 20 -2.52 1.19 -9.55
N LEU A 21 -2.36 2.23 -8.74
CA LEU A 21 -1.07 2.82 -8.42
C LEU A 21 -0.25 1.91 -7.50
N PHE A 22 -0.85 1.42 -6.42
CA PHE A 22 -0.12 0.71 -5.36
C PHE A 22 -0.11 -0.81 -5.52
N ALA A 23 -1.11 -1.39 -6.20
CA ALA A 23 -1.28 -2.83 -6.41
C ALA A 23 -1.54 -3.15 -7.90
N ALA A 24 -0.66 -2.65 -8.77
CA ALA A 24 -0.84 -2.68 -10.22
C ALA A 24 -1.07 -4.08 -10.83
N SER A 25 -0.57 -5.16 -10.22
CA SER A 25 -0.79 -6.52 -10.73
C SER A 25 -2.19 -7.03 -10.39
N GLU A 26 -2.62 -6.79 -9.17
CA GLU A 26 -3.95 -7.15 -8.67
C GLU A 26 -5.03 -6.30 -9.36
N ALA A 27 -4.73 -5.03 -9.64
CA ALA A 27 -5.60 -4.12 -10.39
C ALA A 27 -5.96 -4.63 -11.79
N GLN A 28 -5.08 -5.40 -12.45
CA GLN A 28 -5.37 -5.98 -13.78
C GLN A 28 -6.53 -6.97 -13.74
N ALA A 29 -6.80 -7.57 -12.58
CA ALA A 29 -7.92 -8.48 -12.39
C ALA A 29 -9.25 -7.76 -12.09
N ILE A 30 -9.22 -6.44 -11.85
CA ILE A 30 -10.37 -5.61 -11.56
C ILE A 30 -10.91 -5.00 -12.86
N ASP A 31 -11.94 -5.62 -13.42
CA ASP A 31 -12.67 -5.07 -14.57
C ASP A 31 -13.57 -3.88 -14.19
N ALA A 32 -14.16 -3.23 -15.19
CA ALA A 32 -14.97 -2.02 -15.03
C ALA A 32 -16.25 -2.24 -14.21
N ASP A 33 -16.81 -3.44 -14.21
CA ASP A 33 -18.07 -3.77 -13.54
C ASP A 33 -17.88 -3.98 -12.03
N ALA A 34 -16.65 -4.19 -11.58
CA ALA A 34 -16.34 -4.32 -10.16
C ALA A 34 -16.70 -3.02 -9.42
N ARG A 35 -17.35 -3.14 -8.27
CA ARG A 35 -17.63 -2.05 -7.34
C ARG A 35 -16.51 -1.96 -6.31
N VAL A 36 -15.92 -0.78 -6.15
CA VAL A 36 -14.91 -0.51 -5.12
C VAL A 36 -15.54 0.36 -4.03
N THR A 37 -15.54 -0.12 -2.80
CA THR A 37 -16.16 0.56 -1.66
C THR A 37 -15.20 0.64 -0.47
N PRO A 38 -14.99 1.82 0.10
CA PRO A 38 -14.31 1.94 1.38
C PRO A 38 -15.08 1.22 2.49
N VAL A 39 -14.36 0.49 3.34
CA VAL A 39 -14.92 -0.12 4.55
C VAL A 39 -14.78 0.88 5.70
N ARG A 40 -15.91 1.21 6.35
CA ARG A 40 -15.96 2.30 7.33
C ARG A 40 -15.22 1.93 8.62
N GLN A 41 -14.26 2.76 9.01
CA GLN A 41 -13.43 2.55 10.19
C GLN A 41 -14.25 2.49 11.49
N GLU A 42 -15.32 3.28 11.65
CA GLU A 42 -16.14 3.24 12.87
C GLU A 42 -16.80 1.86 13.05
N GLN A 43 -17.31 1.28 11.96
CA GLN A 43 -17.93 -0.05 11.96
C GLN A 43 -16.90 -1.16 12.25
N LEU A 44 -15.66 -0.99 11.78
CA LEU A 44 -14.56 -1.89 12.10
C LEU A 44 -14.24 -1.83 13.60
N GLN A 45 -14.14 -0.63 14.16
CA GLN A 45 -13.85 -0.42 15.57
C GLN A 45 -14.94 -1.01 16.48
N GLU A 46 -16.21 -0.79 16.17
CA GLU A 46 -17.34 -1.37 16.91
C GLU A 46 -17.32 -2.90 16.92
N ARG A 47 -16.96 -3.53 15.79
CA ARG A 47 -16.99 -5.00 15.66
C ARG A 47 -15.73 -5.69 16.17
N LEU A 48 -14.57 -5.02 16.10
CA LEU A 48 -13.27 -5.58 16.54
C LEU A 48 -12.94 -5.24 18.00
N GLY A 49 -13.59 -4.23 18.60
CA GLY A 49 -13.37 -3.85 19.99
C GLY A 49 -11.89 -3.52 20.28
N GLU A 50 -11.33 -4.04 21.37
CA GLU A 50 -9.92 -3.84 21.75
C GLU A 50 -8.91 -4.44 20.76
N ARG A 51 -9.37 -5.30 19.82
CA ARG A 51 -8.52 -5.87 18.76
C ARG A 51 -8.41 -4.93 17.56
N PHE A 52 -9.12 -3.82 17.57
CA PHE A 52 -9.05 -2.83 16.52
C PHE A 52 -7.62 -2.29 16.38
N ARG A 53 -7.07 -2.45 15.18
CA ARG A 53 -5.84 -1.80 14.77
C ARG A 53 -6.24 -0.76 13.74
N GLU A 54 -5.86 0.50 13.96
CA GLU A 54 -6.08 1.54 12.96
C GLU A 54 -5.23 1.21 11.74
N LEU A 55 -5.87 0.79 10.66
CA LEU A 55 -5.30 0.88 9.32
C LEU A 55 -6.03 1.95 8.54
N ASP A 56 -5.32 2.50 7.55
CA ASP A 56 -5.70 3.78 7.00
C ASP A 56 -6.94 3.71 6.14
N VAL A 57 -6.96 2.85 5.11
CA VAL A 57 -8.09 2.77 4.19
C VAL A 57 -8.28 1.37 3.59
N PRO A 58 -9.12 0.51 4.21
CA PRO A 58 -9.56 -0.73 3.59
C PRO A 58 -10.57 -0.49 2.46
N LEU A 59 -10.33 -1.09 1.30
CA LEU A 59 -11.19 -1.02 0.10
C LEU A 59 -11.69 -2.41 -0.27
N LEU A 60 -13.00 -2.61 -0.23
CA LEU A 60 -13.64 -3.85 -0.67
C LEU A 60 -14.01 -3.76 -2.16
N VAL A 61 -13.58 -4.74 -2.94
CA VAL A 61 -13.87 -4.88 -4.37
C VAL A 61 -14.81 -6.06 -4.56
N GLN A 62 -15.98 -5.82 -5.15
CA GLN A 62 -17.02 -6.83 -5.37
C GLN A 62 -17.54 -6.80 -6.79
N TRP A 63 -17.95 -7.94 -7.30
CA TRP A 63 -18.63 -8.04 -8.60
C TRP A 63 -20.13 -8.22 -8.37
N PRO A 64 -20.98 -7.54 -9.16
CA PRO A 64 -22.42 -7.46 -8.91
C PRO A 64 -23.16 -8.81 -8.96
N ASP A 65 -22.59 -9.79 -9.66
CA ASP A 65 -23.15 -11.14 -9.85
C ASP A 65 -22.48 -12.21 -8.99
N GLY A 66 -21.52 -11.83 -8.12
CA GLY A 66 -20.77 -12.79 -7.31
C GLY A 66 -19.89 -13.75 -8.12
N ARG A 67 -19.65 -13.48 -9.41
CA ARG A 67 -18.82 -14.33 -10.30
C ARG A 67 -17.39 -14.54 -9.81
N ARG A 68 -16.95 -13.65 -8.92
CA ARG A 68 -15.64 -13.64 -8.29
C ARG A 68 -15.85 -13.36 -6.81
N GLU A 69 -15.08 -14.06 -6.00
CA GLU A 69 -14.96 -13.75 -4.59
C GLU A 69 -14.54 -12.29 -4.40
N ALA A 70 -15.10 -11.64 -3.39
CA ALA A 70 -14.74 -10.27 -3.05
C ALA A 70 -13.25 -10.18 -2.69
N VAL A 71 -12.58 -9.13 -3.14
CA VAL A 71 -11.18 -8.87 -2.82
C VAL A 71 -11.11 -7.67 -1.90
N LEU A 72 -10.42 -7.82 -0.78
CA LEU A 72 -10.20 -6.75 0.18
C LEU A 72 -8.79 -6.21 0.04
N PHE A 73 -8.64 -4.98 -0.42
CA PHE A 73 -7.38 -4.27 -0.40
C PHE A 73 -7.22 -3.54 0.94
N VAL A 74 -6.07 -3.71 1.55
CA VAL A 74 -5.75 -3.13 2.85
C VAL A 74 -4.57 -2.20 2.66
N ILE A 75 -4.83 -0.90 2.49
CA ILE A 75 -3.80 0.10 2.20
C ILE A 75 -3.40 0.79 3.50
N GLU A 76 -2.11 0.68 3.86
CA GLU A 76 -1.50 1.29 5.05
C GLU A 76 -0.28 2.12 4.62
N GLU A 77 -0.19 3.33 5.17
CA GLU A 77 0.99 4.19 5.09
C GLU A 77 1.86 3.99 6.33
N GLU A 78 3.17 3.84 6.13
CA GLU A 78 4.12 3.85 7.24
C GLU A 78 5.26 4.80 6.92
N THR A 79 5.33 5.88 7.71
CA THR A 79 6.32 6.92 7.49
C THR A 79 7.70 6.40 7.86
N GLU A 80 7.84 5.67 8.96
CA GLU A 80 9.13 5.19 9.45
C GLU A 80 9.21 3.66 9.34
N PRO A 81 9.94 3.12 8.35
CA PRO A 81 10.01 1.67 8.13
C PRO A 81 10.43 0.87 9.36
N ALA A 82 11.29 1.42 10.22
CA ALA A 82 11.72 0.75 11.45
C ALA A 82 10.59 0.52 12.47
N ARG A 83 9.46 1.21 12.35
CA ARG A 83 8.27 1.06 13.21
C ARG A 83 7.26 0.04 12.68
N PHE A 84 7.44 -0.41 11.44
CA PHE A 84 6.56 -1.38 10.81
C PHE A 84 6.56 -2.72 11.56
N SER A 85 5.37 -3.28 11.72
CA SER A 85 5.20 -4.60 12.33
C SER A 85 4.40 -5.51 11.38
N VAL A 86 5.10 -6.47 10.77
CA VAL A 86 4.47 -7.50 9.93
C VAL A 86 3.45 -8.34 10.70
N HIS A 87 3.64 -8.52 12.01
CA HIS A 87 2.67 -9.22 12.87
C HIS A 87 1.39 -8.39 13.05
N ARG A 88 1.52 -7.07 13.24
CA ARG A 88 0.37 -6.16 13.36
C ARG A 88 -0.48 -6.19 12.09
N LEU A 89 0.17 -6.08 10.93
CA LEU A 89 -0.48 -6.17 9.62
C LEU A 89 -1.18 -7.52 9.43
N ALA A 90 -0.50 -8.64 9.75
CA ALA A 90 -1.06 -9.97 9.58
C ALA A 90 -2.31 -10.19 10.41
N HIS A 91 -2.29 -9.80 11.70
CA HIS A 91 -3.48 -9.88 12.53
C HIS A 91 -4.63 -9.05 11.98
N TYR A 92 -4.36 -7.84 11.51
CA TYR A 92 -5.40 -7.02 10.94
C TYR A 92 -6.02 -7.64 9.68
N CYS A 93 -5.19 -8.19 8.79
CA CYS A 93 -5.68 -8.90 7.61
C CYS A 93 -6.59 -10.09 8.00
N LEU A 94 -6.21 -10.84 9.04
CA LEU A 94 -7.01 -11.96 9.56
C LEU A 94 -8.34 -11.46 10.15
N ASP A 95 -8.30 -10.46 11.01
CA ASP A 95 -9.48 -9.88 11.65
C ASP A 95 -10.47 -9.38 10.57
N LEU A 96 -9.98 -8.68 9.54
CA LEU A 96 -10.81 -8.21 8.44
C LEU A 96 -11.35 -9.33 7.54
N SER A 97 -10.55 -10.38 7.30
CA SER A 97 -10.96 -11.54 6.49
C SER A 97 -12.17 -12.24 7.11
N GLU A 98 -12.16 -12.41 8.43
CA GLU A 98 -13.28 -12.98 9.19
C GLU A 98 -14.47 -12.01 9.20
N LEU A 99 -14.20 -10.72 9.39
CA LEU A 99 -15.24 -9.71 9.53
C LEU A 99 -16.09 -9.51 8.28
N LEU A 100 -15.45 -9.61 7.12
CA LEU A 100 -16.03 -9.38 5.79
C LEU A 100 -16.30 -10.68 5.02
N ASP A 101 -16.06 -11.83 5.64
CA ASP A 101 -16.26 -13.17 5.05
C ASP A 101 -15.59 -13.32 3.68
N THR A 102 -14.29 -12.99 3.61
CA THR A 102 -13.48 -13.14 2.39
C THR A 102 -12.13 -13.76 2.71
N GLN A 103 -11.62 -14.60 1.82
CA GLN A 103 -10.28 -15.18 1.93
C GLN A 103 -9.25 -14.43 1.07
N ARG A 104 -9.69 -13.48 0.24
CA ARG A 104 -8.80 -12.66 -0.61
C ARG A 104 -8.56 -11.30 0.01
N VAL A 105 -7.53 -11.24 0.85
CA VAL A 105 -7.00 -9.99 1.39
C VAL A 105 -5.66 -9.67 0.72
N VAL A 106 -5.54 -8.46 0.17
CA VAL A 106 -4.33 -7.91 -0.46
C VAL A 106 -3.80 -6.78 0.42
N PRO A 107 -2.80 -7.03 1.28
CA PRO A 107 -2.12 -5.98 2.01
C PRO A 107 -1.23 -5.14 1.10
N VAL A 108 -1.37 -3.82 1.19
CA VAL A 108 -0.63 -2.84 0.40
C VAL A 108 0.02 -1.85 1.37
N LEU A 109 1.36 -1.84 1.39
CA LEU A 109 2.14 -0.96 2.28
C LEU A 109 2.82 0.14 1.48
N VAL A 110 2.61 1.39 1.89
CA VAL A 110 3.23 2.57 1.30
C VAL A 110 4.20 3.17 2.32
N PHE A 111 5.51 3.03 2.07
CA PHE A 111 6.53 3.64 2.91
C PHE A 111 6.95 5.00 2.37
N LEU A 112 6.87 6.05 3.19
CA LEU A 112 7.25 7.40 2.78
C LEU A 112 8.76 7.65 2.85
N HIS A 113 9.48 6.91 3.69
CA HIS A 113 10.93 6.94 3.78
C HIS A 113 11.54 5.60 3.37
N ALA A 114 12.77 5.65 2.85
CA ALA A 114 13.55 4.45 2.58
C ALA A 114 14.01 3.81 3.90
N GLY A 115 14.06 2.48 3.93
CA GLY A 115 14.53 1.73 5.09
C GLY A 115 14.34 0.24 4.89
N GLU A 116 14.76 -0.54 5.89
CA GLU A 116 14.55 -1.99 5.92
C GLU A 116 13.29 -2.33 6.72
N PHE A 117 12.56 -3.33 6.25
CA PHE A 117 11.36 -3.84 6.91
C PHE A 117 11.12 -5.31 6.49
N PRO A 118 10.43 -6.11 7.31
CA PRO A 118 10.09 -7.48 6.97
C PRO A 118 9.06 -7.56 5.85
N GLU A 119 9.45 -8.10 4.69
CA GLU A 119 8.54 -8.39 3.56
C GLU A 119 7.69 -9.66 3.74
N ARG A 120 8.04 -10.50 4.72
CA ARG A 120 7.40 -11.82 4.91
C ARG A 120 7.16 -12.09 6.38
N LEU A 121 5.99 -12.67 6.67
CA LEU A 121 5.70 -13.26 7.96
C LEU A 121 6.25 -14.70 8.00
N ALA A 122 7.26 -14.93 8.84
CA ALA A 122 7.76 -16.28 9.11
C ALA A 122 7.25 -16.76 10.47
N LEU A 123 6.52 -17.88 10.49
CA LEU A 123 6.06 -18.54 11.72
C LEU A 123 6.69 -19.93 11.79
N GLY A 124 7.63 -20.11 12.72
CA GLY A 124 8.38 -21.35 12.86
C GLY A 124 7.79 -22.27 13.93
N ALA A 125 7.77 -23.57 13.65
CA ALA A 125 7.81 -24.60 14.69
C ALA A 125 9.22 -25.20 14.75
N THR A 126 9.57 -25.91 15.84
CA THR A 126 10.87 -26.58 16.00
C THR A 126 11.21 -27.53 14.84
N GLN A 127 10.20 -28.01 14.11
CA GLN A 127 10.36 -28.75 12.86
C GLN A 127 9.88 -27.87 11.69
N ALA A 128 10.81 -27.56 10.78
CA ALA A 128 10.69 -26.77 9.54
C ALA A 128 9.80 -25.50 9.60
N PRO A 129 10.33 -24.29 9.32
CA PRO A 129 9.53 -23.08 9.39
C PRO A 129 8.42 -23.06 8.34
N SER A 130 7.17 -22.89 8.79
CA SER A 130 6.04 -22.59 7.92
C SER A 130 6.14 -21.14 7.46
N ARG A 131 6.33 -20.93 6.16
CA ARG A 131 6.31 -19.58 5.57
C ARG A 131 4.88 -19.30 5.14
N PHE A 132 4.27 -18.29 5.73
CA PHE A 132 3.02 -17.72 5.23
C PHE A 132 3.40 -16.57 4.31
N PRO A 133 3.39 -16.77 2.97
CA PRO A 133 3.57 -15.65 2.07
C PRO A 133 2.39 -14.70 2.28
N LEU A 134 2.67 -13.45 2.62
CA LEU A 134 1.67 -12.39 2.47
C LEU A 134 1.50 -12.20 0.96
N PRO A 135 0.31 -12.46 0.37
CA PRO A 135 0.10 -12.27 -1.06
C PRO A 135 0.32 -10.79 -1.38
N GLY A 136 1.45 -10.50 -2.03
CA GLY A 136 1.74 -9.21 -2.64
C GLY A 136 1.90 -8.03 -1.70
N VAL A 137 2.86 -8.06 -0.76
CA VAL A 137 3.44 -6.79 -0.27
C VAL A 137 4.22 -6.17 -1.43
N ARG A 138 3.58 -5.29 -2.20
CA ARG A 138 4.27 -4.49 -3.20
C ARG A 138 4.57 -3.12 -2.61
N LEU A 139 5.86 -2.88 -2.44
CA LEU A 139 6.40 -1.61 -1.99
C LEU A 139 6.29 -0.60 -3.11
N ALA A 140 5.51 0.45 -2.88
CA ALA A 140 5.66 1.66 -3.65
C ALA A 140 6.59 2.60 -2.86
N ALA A 141 7.90 2.33 -2.89
CA ALA A 141 8.88 3.32 -2.47
C ALA A 141 8.94 4.38 -3.58
N HIS A 142 8.23 5.49 -3.40
CA HIS A 142 8.47 6.67 -4.21
C HIS A 142 9.71 7.33 -3.62
N SER A 143 10.89 6.98 -4.11
CA SER A 143 11.97 7.96 -4.04
C SER A 143 11.47 9.16 -4.81
N SER A 144 11.20 10.28 -4.11
CA SER A 144 11.05 11.58 -4.76
C SER A 144 12.15 11.69 -5.82
N PRO A 145 11.85 12.06 -7.08
CA PRO A 145 12.89 12.27 -8.08
C PRO A 145 13.64 13.55 -7.73
N ALA A 146 14.43 13.52 -6.65
CA ALA A 146 15.50 14.46 -6.40
C ALA A 146 16.68 14.13 -7.32
N ALA A 147 16.42 14.10 -8.62
CA ALA A 147 17.41 14.11 -9.69
C ALA A 147 16.75 14.40 -11.06
N LEU A 148 15.82 15.36 -11.12
CA LEU A 148 15.82 16.22 -12.32
C LEU A 148 17.16 16.96 -12.27
N ARG A 149 18.12 16.42 -13.04
CA ARG A 149 19.44 17.03 -13.26
C ARG A 149 19.22 18.52 -13.50
N GLN A 150 19.64 19.34 -12.56
CA GLN A 150 19.87 20.75 -12.86
C GLN A 150 20.90 20.77 -14.00
N PRO A 151 20.66 21.49 -15.11
CA PRO A 151 21.71 21.70 -16.09
C PRO A 151 22.88 22.40 -15.39
N GLN A 152 24.06 21.78 -15.48
CA GLN A 152 25.33 22.35 -15.03
C GLN A 152 25.44 23.81 -15.51
N PRO A 153 25.72 24.80 -14.65
CA PRO A 153 25.98 26.14 -15.11
C PRO A 153 27.34 26.17 -15.81
N GLY A 154 27.33 26.56 -17.09
CA GLY A 154 28.42 27.15 -17.85
C GLY A 154 29.85 26.70 -17.54
N GLY A 155 30.38 25.79 -18.36
CA GLY A 155 31.83 25.72 -18.58
C GLY A 155 32.31 27.03 -19.23
N PRO A 156 33.54 27.50 -18.92
CA PRO A 156 34.04 28.77 -19.42
C PRO A 156 34.18 28.74 -20.95
N ALA A 157 33.71 29.80 -21.60
CA ALA A 157 33.90 30.02 -23.02
C ALA A 157 35.37 30.29 -23.33
N GLU A 158 35.95 29.53 -24.26
CA GLU A 158 37.21 29.89 -24.93
C GLU A 158 37.09 31.27 -25.57
N PRO A 159 38.06 32.18 -25.39
CA PRO A 159 38.08 33.43 -26.14
C PRO A 159 38.52 33.16 -27.58
N ALA A 160 37.69 33.63 -28.51
CA ALA A 160 37.96 33.63 -29.93
C ALA A 160 39.25 34.42 -30.24
N GLN A 161 40.22 33.75 -30.86
CA GLN A 161 41.37 34.40 -31.47
C GLN A 161 40.88 35.12 -32.73
N HIS A 162 40.90 36.45 -32.73
CA HIS A 162 40.93 37.26 -33.94
C HIS A 162 42.32 37.88 -34.04
N GLY A 163 43.01 37.53 -35.13
CA GLY A 163 44.32 38.05 -35.46
C GLY A 163 44.29 39.51 -35.88
N LEU A 164 45.47 40.12 -35.77
CA LEU A 164 45.99 41.15 -36.66
C LEU A 164 47.30 40.62 -37.25
#